data_AF-A0A084J9A4-F1
#
_entry.id   AF-A0A084J9A4-F1
#
_cell.length_a   1.000
_cell.length_b   1.000
_cell.length_c   1.000
_cell.angle_alpha   90.00
_cell.angle_beta   90.00
_cell.angle_gamma   90.00
#
_symmetry.space_group_name_H-M   'P 1'
#
loop_
_entity.id
_entity.type
_entity.pdbx_description
1 polymer ?
#
loop_
_entity_poly.entity_id
_entity_poly.type
_entity_poly.pdbx_seq_one_letter_code
_entity_poly.pdbx_strand_id
1 'polypeptide(L)'
;LTRHARFDHHGKEEIVLKTAMSGAVDLPDCDYEMIQLSGAWSRERYLKRRPLEQGIQSIYSMRGISSAEHNPFLALAKKETTENSGQVYGFSLVYSGSFLGQVEVCTHDTTRVLMGIHPDTFEWPLKAGESFQTPELVMVYSEQGLSLMSQTFHRLY
;
A
#
# COMPACT_ATOMS: atom_id res chain seq x y z
N LEU A 1 -6.98 -8.55 7.61
CA LEU A 1 -5.94 -8.18 8.59
C LEU A 1 -5.76 -6.66 8.51
N THR A 2 -5.60 -5.96 9.63
CA THR A 2 -5.20 -4.55 9.65
C THR A 2 -3.82 -4.41 10.30
N ARG A 3 -3.01 -3.46 9.84
CA ARG A 3 -1.70 -3.14 10.43
C ARG A 3 -1.50 -1.63 10.52
N HIS A 4 -0.86 -1.19 11.58
CA HIS A 4 -0.30 0.14 11.73
C HIS A 4 0.98 0.04 12.58
N ALA A 5 1.77 1.10 12.60
CA ALA A 5 2.91 1.26 13.49
C ALA A 5 2.67 2.45 14.43
N ARG A 6 3.09 2.30 15.69
CA ARG A 6 3.11 3.36 16.68
C ARG A 6 4.54 3.54 17.18
N PHE A 7 4.98 4.79 17.22
CA PHE A 7 6.29 5.20 17.71
C PHE A 7 6.07 5.99 18.98
N ASP A 8 6.59 5.50 20.11
CA ASP A 8 6.56 6.19 21.40
C ASP A 8 7.99 6.67 21.74
N HIS A 9 8.18 7.98 21.88
CA HIS A 9 9.50 8.54 22.11
C HIS A 9 9.80 8.71 23.60
N HIS A 10 10.69 7.86 24.11
CA HIS A 10 11.15 7.87 25.50
C HIS A 10 12.52 8.54 25.71
N GLY A 11 13.08 9.13 24.65
CA GLY A 11 14.36 9.86 24.71
C GLY A 11 14.21 11.25 25.32
N LYS A 12 15.36 11.90 25.56
CA LYS A 12 15.43 13.29 26.04
C LYS A 12 15.58 14.28 24.89
N GLU A 13 16.24 13.85 23.81
CA GLU A 13 16.52 14.67 22.63
C GLU A 13 15.45 14.45 21.58
N GLU A 14 15.00 15.54 20.95
CA GLU A 14 14.03 15.48 19.86
C GLU A 14 14.53 14.61 18.70
N ILE A 15 13.67 13.73 18.19
CA ILE A 15 13.92 12.94 16.98
C ILE A 15 12.93 13.34 15.89
N VAL A 16 13.32 13.20 14.63
CA VAL A 16 12.43 13.45 13.48
C VAL A 16 12.21 12.16 12.71
N LEU A 17 10.96 11.73 12.62
CA LEU A 17 10.58 10.63 11.73
C LEU A 17 10.54 11.16 10.29
N LYS A 18 11.43 10.63 9.44
CA LYS A 18 11.46 10.94 7.99
C LYS A 18 10.66 9.96 7.14
N THR A 19 10.45 8.75 7.65
CA THR A 19 9.68 7.71 6.97
C THR A 19 8.93 6.89 7.99
N ALA A 20 7.62 6.72 7.81
CA ALA A 20 6.78 5.89 8.65
C ALA A 20 5.72 5.16 7.79
N MET A 21 6.06 3.94 7.35
CA MET A 21 5.16 3.10 6.56
C MET A 21 4.16 2.36 7.46
N SER A 22 2.92 2.23 7.00
CA SER A 22 1.86 1.53 7.74
C SER A 22 2.01 0.02 7.71
N GLY A 23 2.62 -0.51 6.65
CA GLY A 23 2.92 -1.94 6.55
C GLY A 23 4.00 -2.26 5.53
N ALA A 24 4.67 -3.38 5.81
CA ALA A 24 5.66 -4.03 4.96
C ALA A 24 5.34 -5.53 4.90
N VAL A 25 5.18 -6.08 3.69
CA VAL A 25 4.89 -7.50 3.46
C VAL A 25 5.87 -8.05 2.44
N ASP A 26 6.59 -9.09 2.82
CA ASP A 26 7.48 -9.83 1.95
C ASP A 26 6.79 -11.10 1.47
N LEU A 27 6.83 -11.33 0.16
CA LEU A 27 6.30 -12.50 -0.52
C LEU A 27 7.47 -13.32 -1.10
N PRO A 28 7.33 -14.67 -1.13
CA PRO A 28 8.44 -15.56 -1.47
C PRO A 28 8.81 -15.59 -2.95
N ASP A 29 8.00 -14.98 -3.83
CA ASP A 29 8.20 -14.98 -5.29
C ASP A 29 7.80 -13.62 -5.91
N CYS A 30 7.97 -13.47 -7.21
CA CYS A 30 7.63 -12.28 -7.99
C CYS A 30 6.64 -12.52 -9.14
N ASP A 31 6.07 -13.73 -9.23
CA ASP A 31 5.11 -14.07 -10.29
C ASP A 31 3.74 -13.53 -9.93
N TYR A 32 3.60 -12.21 -9.98
CA TYR A 32 2.38 -11.47 -9.72
C TYR A 32 2.17 -10.40 -10.79
N GLU A 33 0.92 -10.00 -10.95
CA GLU A 33 0.53 -8.80 -11.65
C GLU A 33 0.04 -7.76 -10.64
N MET A 34 0.62 -6.56 -10.71
CA MET A 34 0.16 -5.41 -9.96
C MET A 34 -1.10 -4.85 -10.61
N ILE A 35 -2.20 -4.89 -9.87
CA ILE A 35 -3.47 -4.25 -10.19
C ILE A 35 -3.54 -2.94 -9.42
N GLN A 36 -3.79 -1.85 -10.12
CA GLN A 36 -3.99 -0.52 -9.54
C GLN A 36 -5.18 0.19 -10.19
N LEU A 37 -5.74 1.15 -9.45
CA LEU A 37 -6.80 2.02 -9.94
C LEU A 37 -6.22 3.39 -10.23
N SER A 38 -6.07 3.70 -11.51
CA SER A 38 -5.45 4.94 -11.98
C SER A 38 -6.33 5.69 -12.97
N GLY A 39 -6.24 7.01 -12.96
CA GLY A 39 -7.07 7.84 -13.82
C GLY A 39 -6.63 9.28 -13.87
N ALA A 40 -7.60 10.14 -14.14
CA ALA A 40 -7.48 11.59 -14.01
C ALA A 40 -8.86 12.13 -13.63
N TRP A 41 -8.94 13.43 -13.36
CA TRP A 41 -10.23 14.08 -13.16
C TRP A 41 -11.20 13.79 -14.32
N SER A 42 -12.46 13.47 -14.00
CA SER A 42 -13.53 13.08 -14.94
C SER A 42 -13.36 11.68 -15.57
N ARG A 43 -12.29 10.96 -15.19
CA ARG A 43 -11.88 9.66 -15.73
C ARG A 43 -11.13 8.86 -14.66
N GLU A 44 -11.70 8.75 -13.47
CA GLU A 44 -11.06 8.16 -12.30
C GLU A 44 -11.05 6.62 -12.32
N ARG A 45 -10.05 6.02 -11.66
CA ARG A 45 -10.03 4.60 -11.25
C ARG A 45 -10.18 3.57 -12.38
N TYR A 46 -9.55 3.80 -13.52
CA TYR A 46 -9.39 2.73 -14.50
C TYR A 46 -8.49 1.64 -13.94
N LEU A 47 -8.92 0.39 -14.12
CA LEU A 47 -8.12 -0.76 -13.78
C LEU A 47 -6.91 -0.83 -14.71
N LYS A 48 -5.72 -0.83 -14.11
CA LYS A 48 -4.45 -1.10 -14.76
C LYS A 48 -3.88 -2.38 -14.16
N ARG A 49 -3.48 -3.31 -15.00
CA ARG A 49 -2.87 -4.59 -14.63
C ARG A 49 -1.56 -4.71 -15.38
N ARG A 50 -0.46 -4.96 -14.68
CA ARG A 50 0.88 -5.12 -15.27
C ARG A 50 1.67 -6.18 -14.51
N PRO A 51 2.53 -6.97 -15.17
CA PRO A 51 3.43 -7.89 -14.48
C PRO A 51 4.40 -7.13 -13.57
N LEU A 52 4.83 -7.80 -12.50
CA LEU A 52 5.96 -7.33 -11.73
C LEU A 52 7.25 -7.52 -12.53
N GLU A 53 8.17 -6.58 -12.37
CA GLU A 53 9.49 -6.58 -12.98
C GLU A 53 10.52 -6.29 -11.90
N GLN A 54 11.76 -6.74 -12.11
CA GLN A 54 12.86 -6.45 -11.19
C GLN A 54 13.01 -4.93 -10.98
N GLY A 55 13.14 -4.52 -9.71
CA GLY A 55 13.17 -3.11 -9.32
C GLY A 55 11.87 -2.66 -8.66
N ILE A 56 11.62 -1.35 -8.68
CA ILE A 56 10.51 -0.72 -7.95
C ILE A 56 9.40 -0.29 -8.91
N GLN A 57 8.16 -0.66 -8.56
CA GLN A 57 6.94 -0.19 -9.20
C GLN A 57 6.04 0.42 -8.14
N SER A 58 5.56 1.65 -8.36
CA SER A 58 4.83 2.39 -7.33
C SER A 58 3.63 3.16 -7.87
N ILE A 59 2.69 3.42 -6.96
CA ILE A 59 1.64 4.44 -7.07
C ILE A 59 1.74 5.36 -5.88
N TYR A 60 1.49 6.64 -6.08
CA TYR A 60 1.60 7.61 -5.00
C TYR A 60 0.73 8.84 -5.25
N SER A 61 0.60 9.64 -4.20
CA SER A 61 0.19 11.03 -4.31
C SER A 61 1.07 11.90 -3.43
N MET A 62 1.49 13.04 -3.99
CA MET A 62 2.20 14.11 -3.28
C MET A 62 1.36 15.40 -3.20
N ARG A 63 0.07 15.32 -3.53
CA ARG A 63 -0.81 16.50 -3.65
C ARG A 63 -1.47 16.91 -2.33
N GLY A 64 -1.06 16.34 -1.19
CA GLY A 64 -1.70 16.52 0.11
C GLY A 64 -3.04 15.81 0.26
N ILE A 65 -3.54 15.21 -0.82
CA ILE A 65 -4.75 14.39 -0.89
C ILE A 65 -4.44 13.08 -1.61
N SER A 66 -5.26 12.05 -1.49
CA SER A 66 -5.09 10.79 -2.21
C SER A 66 -5.08 10.97 -3.75
N SER A 67 -5.69 12.04 -4.27
CA SER A 67 -5.81 12.39 -5.69
C SER A 67 -6.82 11.55 -6.49
N ALA A 68 -7.17 12.07 -7.68
CA ALA A 68 -7.95 11.37 -8.70
C ALA A 68 -7.07 10.46 -9.60
N GLU A 69 -5.74 10.62 -9.50
CA GLU A 69 -4.77 9.97 -10.39
C GLU A 69 -4.45 8.54 -9.93
N HIS A 70 -4.29 8.36 -8.62
CA HIS A 70 -3.99 7.07 -8.00
C HIS A 70 -4.86 6.88 -6.76
N ASN A 71 -5.54 5.75 -6.69
CA ASN A 71 -6.23 5.36 -5.47
C ASN A 71 -5.22 4.77 -4.45
N PRO A 72 -5.38 4.95 -3.13
CA PRO A 72 -4.58 4.31 -2.10
C PRO A 72 -4.96 2.82 -1.95
N PHE A 73 -4.90 2.12 -3.08
CA PHE A 73 -5.20 0.71 -3.24
C PHE A 73 -4.30 0.10 -4.31
N LEU A 74 -3.72 -1.06 -4.00
CA LEU A 74 -3.08 -1.94 -4.97
C LEU A 74 -3.42 -3.39 -4.64
N ALA A 75 -3.39 -4.25 -5.64
CA ALA A 75 -3.47 -5.69 -5.44
C ALA A 75 -2.36 -6.42 -6.22
N LEU A 76 -1.87 -7.51 -5.66
CA LEU A 76 -0.96 -8.44 -6.32
C LEU A 76 -1.72 -9.74 -6.58
N ALA A 77 -1.96 -10.04 -7.86
CA ALA A 77 -2.71 -11.21 -8.28
C ALA A 77 -1.81 -12.14 -9.09
N LYS A 78 -1.99 -13.46 -8.97
CA LYS A 78 -1.34 -14.39 -9.92
C LYS A 78 -1.87 -14.15 -11.34
N LYS A 79 -1.06 -14.45 -12.36
CA LYS A 79 -1.38 -14.14 -13.77
C LYS A 79 -2.71 -14.74 -14.23
N GLU A 80 -3.02 -15.95 -13.77
CA GLU A 80 -4.25 -16.69 -14.05
C GLU A 80 -5.46 -16.23 -13.22
N THR A 81 -5.27 -15.29 -12.28
CA THR A 81 -6.34 -14.81 -11.41
C THR A 81 -7.39 -14.05 -12.21
N THR A 82 -8.64 -14.45 -11.99
CA THR A 82 -9.85 -13.86 -12.57
C THR A 82 -10.72 -13.26 -11.46
N GLU A 83 -11.92 -12.81 -11.81
CA GLU A 83 -12.92 -12.38 -10.84
C GLU A 83 -13.31 -13.51 -9.86
N ASN A 84 -13.38 -14.75 -10.33
CA ASN A 84 -13.99 -15.86 -9.60
C ASN A 84 -13.01 -16.96 -9.19
N SER A 85 -11.72 -16.81 -9.51
CA SER A 85 -10.69 -17.82 -9.21
C SER A 85 -9.30 -17.19 -9.15
N GLY A 86 -8.39 -17.82 -8.40
CA GLY A 86 -6.98 -17.44 -8.33
C GLY A 86 -6.63 -16.63 -7.09
N GLN A 87 -5.33 -16.55 -6.83
CA GLN A 87 -4.78 -15.94 -5.63
C GLN A 87 -4.53 -14.45 -5.81
N VAL A 88 -5.04 -13.64 -4.88
CA VAL A 88 -4.82 -12.20 -4.83
C VAL A 88 -4.61 -11.69 -3.41
N TYR A 89 -3.65 -10.78 -3.27
CA TYR A 89 -3.40 -9.98 -2.10
C TYR A 89 -3.85 -8.54 -2.38
N GLY A 90 -4.85 -8.04 -1.66
CA GLY A 90 -5.33 -6.67 -1.75
C GLY A 90 -4.80 -5.83 -0.59
N PHE A 91 -4.40 -4.59 -0.88
CA PHE A 91 -3.85 -3.63 0.08
C PHE A 91 -4.60 -2.31 -0.06
N SER A 92 -5.20 -1.81 1.03
CA SER A 92 -5.90 -0.53 1.06
C SER A 92 -5.45 0.29 2.27
N LEU A 93 -5.01 1.52 2.04
CA LEU A 93 -4.57 2.42 3.10
C LEU A 93 -5.73 3.31 3.54
N VAL A 94 -6.06 3.27 4.83
CA VAL A 94 -7.08 4.13 5.46
C VAL A 94 -6.48 5.51 5.71
N TYR A 95 -6.24 6.25 4.63
CA TYR A 95 -5.63 7.58 4.66
C TYR A 95 -6.03 8.41 3.45
N SER A 96 -6.30 9.69 3.68
CA SER A 96 -6.76 10.62 2.63
C SER A 96 -5.69 11.59 2.15
N GLY A 97 -4.49 11.56 2.72
CA GLY A 97 -3.39 12.48 2.40
C GLY A 97 -2.40 11.94 1.35
N SER A 98 -1.19 12.48 1.35
CA SER A 98 -0.09 12.01 0.50
C SER A 98 0.34 10.58 0.91
N PHE A 99 0.26 9.64 -0.01
CA PHE A 99 0.56 8.23 0.24
C PHE A 99 1.57 7.67 -0.76
N LEU A 100 2.23 6.59 -0.38
CA LEU A 100 3.06 5.76 -1.24
C LEU A 100 2.62 4.31 -1.09
N GLY A 101 2.29 3.67 -2.21
CA GLY A 101 2.15 2.22 -2.34
C GLY A 101 3.16 1.73 -3.35
N GLN A 102 4.15 0.96 -2.91
CA GLN A 102 5.24 0.47 -3.76
C GLN A 102 5.42 -1.03 -3.62
N VAL A 103 5.86 -1.63 -4.71
CA VAL A 103 6.17 -3.04 -4.84
C VAL A 103 7.58 -3.12 -5.42
N GLU A 104 8.46 -3.81 -4.71
CA GLU A 104 9.85 -4.02 -5.11
C GLU A 104 10.10 -5.50 -5.36
N VAL A 105 10.62 -5.84 -6.53
CA VAL A 105 11.17 -7.17 -6.81
C VAL A 105 12.70 -7.09 -6.71
N CYS A 106 13.26 -7.82 -5.74
CA CYS A 106 14.69 -7.80 -5.49
C CYS A 106 15.45 -8.73 -6.47
N THR A 107 16.78 -8.76 -6.39
CA THR A 107 17.64 -9.63 -7.22
C THR A 107 17.49 -11.13 -6.97
N HIS A 108 16.72 -11.53 -5.96
CA HIS A 108 16.43 -12.93 -5.61
C HIS A 108 14.98 -13.31 -5.97
N ASP A 109 14.32 -12.53 -6.83
CA ASP A 109 12.95 -12.76 -7.31
C ASP A 109 11.90 -12.84 -6.19
N THR A 110 12.14 -12.16 -5.06
CA THR A 110 11.16 -11.98 -3.99
C THR A 110 10.52 -10.61 -4.05
N THR A 111 9.24 -10.52 -3.67
CA THR A 111 8.49 -9.25 -3.73
C THR A 111 8.32 -8.64 -2.34
N ARG A 112 8.60 -7.34 -2.21
CA ARG A 112 8.28 -6.53 -1.02
C ARG A 112 7.22 -5.50 -1.34
N VAL A 113 6.12 -5.52 -0.60
CA VAL A 113 5.06 -4.50 -0.65
C VAL A 113 5.21 -3.56 0.52
N LEU A 114 5.26 -2.26 0.24
CA LEU A 114 5.28 -1.20 1.25
C LEU A 114 4.14 -0.22 0.97
N MET A 115 3.39 0.12 2.01
CA MET A 115 2.30 1.10 1.89
C MET A 115 2.19 1.98 3.14
N GLY A 116 2.02 3.29 2.94
CA GLY A 116 1.95 4.27 4.03
C GLY A 116 1.95 5.72 3.55
N ILE A 117 2.32 6.63 4.45
CA ILE A 117 2.48 8.06 4.15
C ILE A 117 3.68 8.25 3.21
N HIS A 118 3.55 9.17 2.25
CA HIS A 118 4.64 9.46 1.32
C HIS A 118 5.85 10.09 2.05
N PRO A 119 7.09 9.57 1.88
CA PRO A 119 8.25 10.04 2.63
C PRO A 119 8.77 11.43 2.19
N ASP A 120 8.73 11.78 0.90
CA ASP A 120 9.37 13.02 0.38
C ASP A 120 8.98 14.31 1.12
N THR A 121 7.73 14.43 1.55
CA THR A 121 7.20 15.64 2.21
C THR A 121 6.73 15.37 3.63
N PHE A 122 7.21 14.26 4.22
CA PHE A 122 6.85 13.86 5.57
C PHE A 122 8.03 14.06 6.51
N GLU A 123 7.84 14.92 7.50
CA GLU A 123 8.70 15.02 8.67
C GLU A 123 7.82 15.16 9.89
N TRP A 124 8.05 14.29 10.89
CA TRP A 124 7.33 14.34 12.15
C TRP A 124 8.31 14.43 13.32
N PRO A 125 8.53 15.64 13.89
CA PRO A 125 9.30 15.78 15.11
C PRO A 125 8.56 15.14 16.28
N LEU A 126 9.29 14.40 17.11
CA LEU A 126 8.82 13.78 18.34
C LEU A 126 9.66 14.29 19.50
N LYS A 127 9.02 15.02 20.40
CA LYS A 127 9.58 15.44 21.68
C LYS A 127 9.42 14.36 22.74
N ALA A 128 10.19 14.47 23.81
CA ALA A 128 10.14 13.54 24.94
C ALA A 128 8.70 13.29 25.42
N GLY A 129 8.25 12.03 25.36
CA GLY A 129 6.91 11.60 25.74
C GLY A 129 5.84 11.70 24.65
N GLU A 130 6.14 12.24 23.47
CA GLU A 130 5.23 12.26 22.33
C GLU A 130 5.20 10.90 21.62
N SER A 131 4.10 10.67 20.89
CA SER A 131 3.92 9.48 20.07
C SER A 131 3.36 9.81 18.70
N PHE A 132 3.74 9.02 17.70
CA PHE A 132 3.18 9.08 16.35
C PHE A 132 2.59 7.73 15.97
N GLN A 133 1.42 7.75 15.32
CA GLN A 133 0.76 6.54 14.82
C GLN A 133 0.52 6.67 13.31
N THR A 134 0.95 5.66 12.56
CA THR A 134 0.68 5.60 11.12
C THR A 134 -0.81 5.30 10.85
N PRO A 135 -1.33 5.67 9.68
CA PRO A 135 -2.63 5.20 9.23
C PRO A 135 -2.69 3.67 9.17
N GLU A 136 -3.90 3.10 9.17
CA GLU A 136 -4.06 1.66 9.08
C GLU A 136 -3.99 1.17 7.62
N LEU A 137 -3.22 0.11 7.41
CA LEU A 137 -3.21 -0.68 6.18
C LEU A 137 -4.13 -1.88 6.35
N VAL A 138 -5.22 -1.92 5.58
CA VAL A 138 -6.11 -3.07 5.48
C VAL A 138 -5.58 -4.01 4.40
N MET A 139 -5.40 -5.27 4.75
CA MET A 139 -4.94 -6.32 3.85
C MET A 139 -5.94 -7.46 3.81
N VAL A 140 -6.21 -7.92 2.59
CA VAL A 140 -7.12 -9.03 2.29
C VAL A 140 -6.37 -10.02 1.41
N TYR A 141 -6.54 -11.30 1.70
CA TYR A 141 -6.10 -12.38 0.85
C TYR A 141 -7.31 -13.18 0.38
N SER A 142 -7.32 -13.59 -0.88
CA SER A 142 -8.36 -14.41 -1.48
C SER A 142 -7.72 -15.42 -2.42
N GLU A 143 -8.17 -16.68 -2.35
CA GLU A 143 -7.87 -17.73 -3.34
C GLU A 143 -9.00 -17.92 -4.35
N GLN A 144 -10.10 -17.17 -4.21
CA GLN A 144 -11.32 -17.27 -5.01
C GLN A 144 -11.49 -16.05 -5.93
N GLY A 145 -10.37 -15.45 -6.34
CA GLY A 145 -10.36 -14.33 -7.28
C GLY A 145 -10.65 -12.95 -6.67
N LEU A 146 -10.74 -11.97 -7.57
CA LEU A 146 -10.87 -10.54 -7.27
C LEU A 146 -12.23 -10.17 -6.67
N SER A 147 -13.30 -10.89 -7.02
CA SER A 147 -14.64 -10.61 -6.51
C SER A 147 -14.76 -10.91 -5.03
N LEU A 148 -14.23 -12.04 -4.54
CA LEU A 148 -14.23 -12.33 -3.10
C LEU A 148 -13.36 -11.33 -2.33
N MET A 149 -12.19 -10.95 -2.88
CA MET A 149 -11.35 -9.91 -2.29
C MET A 149 -12.14 -8.60 -2.14
N SER A 150 -12.82 -8.16 -3.19
CA SER A 150 -13.61 -6.93 -3.21
C SER A 150 -14.80 -6.99 -2.24
N GLN A 151 -15.55 -8.09 -2.23
CA GLN A 151 -16.64 -8.32 -1.26
C GLN A 151 -16.14 -8.30 0.18
N THR A 152 -14.94 -8.81 0.44
CA THR A 152 -14.33 -8.77 1.77
C THR A 152 -14.03 -7.33 2.18
N PHE A 153 -13.46 -6.50 1.30
CA PHE A 153 -13.31 -5.07 1.57
C PHE A 153 -14.67 -4.38 1.78
N HIS A 154 -15.66 -4.63 0.92
CA HIS A 154 -17.00 -4.02 1.03
C HIS A 154 -17.76 -4.40 2.30
N ARG A 155 -17.46 -5.56 2.91
CA ARG A 155 -18.07 -5.98 4.18
C ARG A 155 -17.33 -5.41 5.40
N LEU A 156 -16.04 -5.10 5.25
CA LEU A 156 -15.23 -4.53 6.33
C LEU A 156 -15.47 -3.02 6.50
N TYR A 157 -15.76 -2.32 5.40
CA TYR A 157 -16.16 -0.90 5.39
C TYR A 157 -17.67 -0.74 5.52
#